data_AF-A0A7Z1QMC0-F1
#
_entry.id   AF-A0A7Z1QMC0-F1
#
_cell.length_a   1.000
_cell.length_b   1.000
_cell.length_c   1.000
_cell.angle_alpha   90.00
_cell.angle_beta   90.00
_cell.angle_gamma   90.00
#
_symmetry.space_group_name_H-M   'P 1'
#
loop_
_entity.id
_entity.type
_entity.pdbx_description
1 polymer ?
#
loop_
_entity_poly.entity_id
_entity_poly.type
_entity_poly.pdbx_seq_one_letter_code
_entity_poly.pdbx_strand_id
1 'polypeptide(L)'
;MFVSVNELIGLPGVPGTVQGIRYAVKKWASTDHYKRQRPGTKAIEYNVDCLPEVTQKALRERYVAQLMETEPQETAKPVVRRRRDPDAISPLEAYRGSPQLMEERLNALTENQRQIADARIALVHEVLRIGSEPGFTCAKAIRFIVRQSENGELNERIAGFVAVANAKKGKTRALSAISLKRWMAEYNKAENAAERLLLLAPGKREEMKVEEISWLADFLAEYRQSNGRPMTEAYEDFVKEWNRRHAEEPYMLQIIPSYDAIRRVMKKLPEVVKQKGRVTGSEYKQIEG
;
A
#
# COMPACT_ATOMS: atom_id res chain seq x y z
N MET A 1 0.12 6.84 -28.80
CA MET A 1 1.02 7.97 -28.49
C MET A 1 1.02 8.90 -29.69
N PHE A 2 1.06 10.22 -29.50
CA PHE A 2 1.13 11.19 -30.59
C PHE A 2 2.42 12.01 -30.45
N VAL A 3 3.07 12.27 -31.57
CA VAL A 3 4.37 12.97 -31.63
C VAL A 3 4.35 14.05 -32.70
N SER A 4 4.99 15.17 -32.39
CA SER A 4 5.20 16.27 -33.34
C SER A 4 6.44 16.03 -34.20
N VAL A 5 6.52 16.75 -35.32
CA VAL A 5 7.68 16.71 -36.23
C VAL A 5 8.99 17.01 -35.50
N ASN A 6 8.96 17.93 -34.52
CA ASN A 6 10.16 18.32 -33.77
C ASN A 6 10.68 17.18 -32.88
N GLU A 7 9.81 16.32 -32.38
CA GLU A 7 10.17 15.17 -31.54
C GLU A 7 10.79 14.02 -32.34
N LEU A 8 10.63 14.04 -33.67
CA LEU A 8 11.19 13.05 -34.58
C LEU A 8 12.62 13.40 -35.04
N ILE A 9 13.07 14.64 -34.84
CA ILE A 9 14.38 15.08 -35.31
C ILE A 9 15.48 14.23 -34.66
N GLY A 10 16.38 13.70 -35.50
CA GLY A 10 17.52 12.89 -35.06
C GLY A 10 17.19 11.44 -34.73
N LEU A 11 15.95 10.99 -34.93
CA LEU A 11 15.60 9.59 -34.76
C LEU A 11 15.97 8.73 -35.99
N PRO A 12 16.35 7.47 -35.80
CA PRO A 12 16.62 6.57 -36.90
C PRO A 12 15.33 6.26 -37.68
N GLY A 13 15.43 6.17 -39.00
CA GLY A 13 14.29 5.85 -39.88
C GLY A 13 13.48 7.06 -40.36
N VAL A 14 13.85 8.28 -39.97
CA VAL A 14 13.26 9.52 -40.48
C VAL A 14 14.31 10.43 -41.13
N PRO A 15 13.93 11.33 -42.05
CA PRO A 15 14.87 12.30 -42.63
C PRO A 15 15.45 13.24 -41.56
N GLY A 16 16.69 13.70 -41.76
CA GLY A 16 17.37 14.58 -40.79
C GLY A 16 16.84 16.02 -40.73
N THR A 17 16.03 16.45 -41.71
CA THR A 17 15.49 17.82 -41.78
C THR A 17 14.00 17.86 -41.42
N VAL A 18 13.57 18.94 -40.77
CA VAL A 18 12.16 19.18 -40.40
C VAL A 18 11.23 19.10 -41.61
N GLN A 19 11.66 19.65 -42.75
CA GLN A 19 10.91 19.62 -44.00
C GLN A 19 10.77 18.18 -44.54
N GLY A 20 11.86 17.40 -44.52
CA GLY A 20 11.85 16.00 -44.93
C GLY A 20 10.94 15.15 -44.05
N ILE A 21 10.96 15.36 -42.73
CA ILE A 21 10.08 14.66 -41.79
C ILE A 21 8.61 14.98 -42.08
N ARG A 22 8.25 16.26 -42.29
CA ARG A 22 6.86 16.65 -42.64
C ARG A 22 6.37 15.92 -43.88
N TYR A 23 7.20 15.83 -44.92
CA TYR A 23 6.87 15.15 -46.16
C TYR A 23 6.69 13.64 -45.94
N ALA A 24 7.63 13.00 -45.24
CA ALA A 24 7.59 11.57 -44.96
C ALA A 24 6.36 11.17 -44.12
N VAL A 25 6.11 11.91 -43.04
CA VAL A 25 4.99 11.62 -42.14
C VAL A 25 3.65 11.92 -42.80
N LYS A 26 3.55 12.91 -43.69
CA LYS A 26 2.34 13.13 -44.50
C LYS A 26 2.02 11.93 -45.40
N LYS A 27 3.06 11.25 -45.91
CA LYS A 27 2.91 10.04 -46.74
C LYS A 27 2.49 8.83 -45.89
N TRP A 28 3.07 8.66 -44.71
CA TRP A 28 2.75 7.52 -43.83
C TRP A 28 1.42 7.65 -43.09
N ALA A 29 1.03 8.87 -42.71
CA ALA A 29 -0.27 9.16 -42.12
C ALA A 29 -1.33 9.30 -43.23
N SER A 30 -1.66 8.16 -43.85
CA SER A 30 -2.57 8.05 -45.00
C SER A 30 -4.05 8.28 -44.65
N THR A 31 -4.41 8.26 -43.36
CA THR A 31 -5.78 8.46 -42.87
C THR A 31 -5.81 9.53 -41.78
N ASP A 32 -6.90 10.28 -41.68
CA ASP A 32 -7.03 11.39 -40.72
C ASP A 32 -6.96 10.94 -39.25
N HIS A 33 -7.26 9.67 -38.94
CA HIS A 33 -7.12 9.13 -37.58
C HIS A 33 -5.66 9.11 -37.06
N TYR A 34 -4.68 9.22 -37.95
CA TYR A 34 -3.26 9.30 -37.58
C TYR A 34 -2.80 10.75 -37.34
N LYS A 35 -3.66 11.74 -37.47
CA LYS A 35 -3.33 13.17 -37.31
C LYS A 35 -4.27 13.81 -36.31
N ARG A 36 -3.73 14.69 -35.48
CA ARG A 36 -4.55 15.58 -34.65
C ARG A 36 -3.87 16.92 -34.46
N GLN A 37 -4.65 17.96 -34.25
CA GLN A 37 -4.12 19.23 -33.79
C GLN A 37 -3.87 19.17 -32.28
N ARG A 38 -2.71 19.61 -31.82
CA ARG A 38 -2.42 19.72 -30.39
C ARG A 38 -3.34 20.80 -29.77
N PRO A 39 -4.12 20.47 -28.72
CA PRO A 39 -4.98 21.44 -28.04
C PRO A 39 -4.20 22.70 -27.63
N GLY A 40 -4.76 23.89 -27.93
CA GLY A 40 -4.15 25.17 -27.59
C GLY A 40 -3.00 25.63 -28.48
N THR A 41 -2.65 24.90 -29.56
CA THR A 41 -1.59 25.31 -30.50
C THR A 41 -1.95 25.03 -31.96
N LYS A 42 -1.20 25.61 -32.90
CA LYS A 42 -1.30 25.28 -34.35
C LYS A 42 -0.46 24.05 -34.75
N ALA A 43 0.11 23.32 -33.79
CA ALA A 43 0.96 22.17 -34.07
C ALA A 43 0.14 20.93 -34.43
N ILE A 44 0.56 20.21 -35.47
CA ILE A 44 -0.03 18.92 -35.86
C ILE A 44 0.83 17.80 -35.24
N GLU A 45 0.18 16.88 -34.55
CA GLU A 45 0.77 15.67 -34.02
C GLU A 45 0.33 14.46 -34.83
N TYR A 46 1.21 13.47 -34.92
CA TYR A 46 1.00 12.23 -35.66
C TYR A 46 1.04 11.04 -34.72
N ASN A 47 0.19 10.06 -34.94
CA ASN A 47 0.19 8.85 -34.14
C ASN A 47 1.45 8.02 -34.46
N VAL A 48 2.13 7.53 -33.43
CA VAL A 48 3.36 6.73 -33.53
C VAL A 48 3.19 5.49 -34.42
N ASP A 49 1.99 4.92 -34.50
CA ASP A 49 1.74 3.69 -35.27
C ASP A 49 1.89 3.89 -36.79
N CYS A 50 1.87 5.14 -37.29
CA CYS A 50 2.14 5.44 -38.70
C CYS A 50 3.64 5.64 -38.99
N LEU A 51 4.55 5.47 -38.02
CA LEU A 51 5.98 5.67 -38.23
C LEU A 51 6.70 4.33 -38.51
N PRO A 52 7.89 4.34 -39.16
CA PRO A 52 8.70 3.14 -39.31
C PRO A 52 9.00 2.47 -37.97
N GLU A 53 9.02 1.13 -37.93
CA GLU A 53 9.23 0.37 -36.68
C GLU A 53 10.50 0.76 -35.92
N VAL A 54 11.58 1.06 -36.65
CA VAL A 54 12.85 1.55 -36.09
C VAL A 54 12.64 2.86 -35.33
N THR A 55 11.84 3.77 -35.88
CA THR A 55 11.49 5.05 -35.26
C THR A 55 10.54 4.85 -34.08
N GLN A 56 9.56 3.94 -34.19
CA GLN A 56 8.65 3.62 -33.09
C GLN A 56 9.40 3.06 -31.88
N LYS A 57 10.36 2.16 -32.12
CA LYS A 57 11.19 1.58 -31.07
C LYS A 57 12.00 2.66 -30.35
N ALA A 58 12.69 3.52 -31.10
CA ALA A 58 13.46 4.63 -30.54
C ALA A 58 12.57 5.62 -29.73
N LEU A 59 11.35 5.90 -30.19
CA LEU A 59 10.39 6.73 -29.45
C LEU A 59 9.93 6.09 -28.15
N ARG A 60 9.63 4.78 -28.16
CA ARG A 60 9.22 4.04 -26.96
C ARG A 60 10.37 3.98 -25.95
N GLU A 61 11.60 3.72 -26.40
CA GLU A 61 12.80 3.73 -25.54
C GLU A 61 13.04 5.10 -24.91
N ARG A 62 12.95 6.19 -25.70
CA ARG A 62 13.07 7.56 -25.19
C ARG A 62 11.95 7.93 -24.22
N TYR A 63 10.72 7.49 -24.47
CA TYR A 63 9.58 7.71 -23.58
C TYR A 63 9.74 6.94 -22.27
N VAL A 64 10.20 5.69 -22.32
CA VAL A 64 10.52 4.91 -21.11
C VAL A 64 11.66 5.57 -20.33
N ALA A 65 12.71 6.06 -20.98
CA ALA A 65 13.78 6.81 -20.32
C ALA A 65 13.26 8.08 -19.65
N GLN A 66 12.39 8.86 -20.32
CA GLN A 66 11.75 10.04 -19.73
C GLN A 66 10.83 9.69 -18.55
N LEU A 67 10.11 8.57 -18.60
CA LEU A 67 9.31 8.08 -17.46
C LEU A 67 10.18 7.56 -16.31
N MET A 68 11.45 7.22 -16.57
CA MET A 68 12.42 6.83 -15.55
C MET A 68 13.14 8.02 -14.93
N GLU A 69 13.34 9.11 -15.69
CA GLU A 69 13.90 10.39 -15.21
C GLU A 69 12.85 11.27 -14.51
N THR A 70 11.61 11.23 -14.99
CA THR A 70 10.48 11.89 -14.34
C THR A 70 9.93 10.89 -13.34
N GLU A 71 10.30 11.02 -12.05
CA GLU A 71 9.60 10.26 -11.01
C GLU A 71 8.09 10.48 -11.19
N PRO A 72 7.27 9.42 -11.27
CA PRO A 72 5.85 9.61 -11.20
C PRO A 72 5.57 10.22 -9.83
N GLN A 73 5.25 11.52 -9.80
CA GLN A 73 4.27 12.00 -8.84
C GLN A 73 3.00 11.22 -9.15
N GLU A 74 2.88 10.04 -8.55
CA GLU A 74 1.58 9.44 -8.30
C GLU A 74 0.76 10.55 -7.65
N THR A 75 -0.20 11.09 -8.40
CA THR A 75 -1.35 11.73 -7.78
C THR A 75 -2.06 10.62 -7.04
N ALA A 76 -1.57 10.37 -5.81
CA ALA A 76 -2.19 9.47 -4.88
C ALA A 76 -3.65 9.90 -4.81
N LYS A 77 -4.56 9.04 -5.28
CA LYS A 77 -5.95 9.09 -4.83
C LYS A 77 -5.89 9.30 -3.33
N PRO A 78 -6.67 10.23 -2.74
CA PRO A 78 -6.59 10.47 -1.32
C PRO A 78 -7.01 9.18 -0.62
N VAL A 79 -6.03 8.38 -0.22
CA VAL A 79 -6.21 7.42 0.85
C VAL A 79 -6.50 8.32 2.02
N VAL A 80 -7.75 8.31 2.47
CA VAL A 80 -8.14 8.95 3.73
C VAL A 80 -7.37 8.21 4.82
N ARG A 81 -6.13 8.63 5.05
CA ARG A 81 -5.39 8.31 6.25
C ARG A 81 -6.17 8.99 7.34
N ARG A 82 -6.56 8.24 8.39
CA ARG A 82 -6.95 8.85 9.66
C ARG A 82 -5.96 10.00 9.93
N ARG A 83 -6.46 11.23 10.03
CA ARG A 83 -5.64 12.34 10.50
C ARG A 83 -5.09 11.89 11.84
N ARG A 84 -3.79 11.60 11.89
CA ARG A 84 -3.11 11.46 13.17
C ARG A 84 -3.15 12.85 13.79
N ASP A 85 -3.56 12.89 15.05
CA ASP A 85 -3.44 14.09 15.86
C ASP A 85 -1.99 14.60 15.74
N PRO A 86 -1.76 15.83 15.25
CA PRO A 86 -0.43 16.38 15.11
C PRO A 86 0.31 16.51 16.45
N ASP A 87 -0.41 16.53 17.57
CA ASP A 87 0.16 16.62 18.92
C ASP A 87 0.32 15.24 19.60
N ALA A 88 -0.08 14.14 18.95
CA ALA A 88 0.15 12.81 19.49
C ALA A 88 1.63 12.42 19.35
N ILE A 89 2.32 12.38 20.49
CA ILE A 89 3.68 11.85 20.62
C ILE A 89 3.74 10.48 19.94
N SER A 90 4.65 10.32 18.98
CA SER A 90 4.86 9.04 18.32
C SER A 90 5.20 7.98 19.39
N PRO A 91 4.71 6.73 19.30
CA PRO A 91 5.09 5.69 20.25
C PRO A 91 6.62 5.57 20.43
N LEU A 92 7.38 5.87 19.38
CA LEU A 92 8.85 5.92 19.42
C LEU A 92 9.40 7.08 20.26
N GLU A 93 8.81 8.26 20.17
CA GLU A 93 9.20 9.43 20.99
C GLU A 93 8.87 9.21 22.46
N ALA A 94 7.75 8.53 22.75
CA ALA A 94 7.42 8.10 24.11
C ALA A 94 8.47 7.12 24.67
N TYR A 95 9.03 6.24 23.84
CA TYR A 95 10.12 5.34 24.26
C TYR A 95 11.43 6.10 24.54
N ARG A 96 11.75 7.14 23.76
CA ARG A 96 12.93 7.98 24.00
C ARG A 96 12.85 8.73 25.32
N GLY A 97 11.64 9.16 25.71
CA GLY A 97 11.41 9.83 26.97
C GLY A 97 11.41 8.93 28.21
N SER A 98 11.41 7.59 28.04
CA SER A 98 11.40 6.63 29.15
C SER A 98 12.24 5.38 28.85
N PRO A 99 13.49 5.33 29.33
CA PRO A 99 14.38 4.18 29.15
C PRO A 99 13.79 2.85 29.65
N GLN A 100 13.04 2.88 30.76
CA GLN A 100 12.40 1.69 31.33
C GLN A 100 11.33 1.12 30.41
N LEU A 101 10.50 1.97 29.79
CA LEU A 101 9.48 1.53 28.85
C LEU A 101 10.10 0.90 27.58
N MET A 102 11.24 1.45 27.13
CA MET A 102 11.99 0.87 26.03
C MET A 102 12.51 -0.53 26.38
N GLU A 103 13.07 -0.71 27.58
CA GLU A 103 13.57 -2.00 28.07
C GLU A 103 12.45 -3.05 28.20
N GLU A 104 11.30 -2.68 28.77
CA GLU A 104 10.12 -3.56 28.85
C GLU A 104 9.66 -4.03 27.47
N ARG A 105 9.60 -3.11 26.49
CA ARG A 105 9.18 -3.42 25.12
C ARG A 105 10.17 -4.32 24.42
N LEU A 106 11.47 -4.10 24.62
CA LEU A 106 12.50 -4.99 24.13
C LEU A 106 12.32 -6.38 24.73
N ASN A 107 12.17 -6.49 26.05
CA ASN A 107 11.99 -7.76 26.76
C ASN A 107 10.71 -8.50 26.33
N ALA A 108 9.67 -7.78 25.91
CA ALA A 108 8.44 -8.37 25.37
C ALA A 108 8.60 -8.96 23.94
N LEU A 109 9.69 -8.67 23.21
CA LEU A 109 9.95 -9.27 21.91
C LEU A 109 10.29 -10.75 22.06
N THR A 110 9.50 -11.60 21.40
CA THR A 110 9.82 -13.03 21.26
C THR A 110 11.09 -13.24 20.43
N GLU A 111 11.76 -14.36 20.64
CA GLU A 111 12.97 -14.72 19.88
C GLU A 111 12.74 -14.70 18.37
N ASN A 112 11.61 -15.25 17.90
CA ASN A 112 11.24 -15.19 16.49
C ASN A 112 11.07 -13.74 15.97
N GLN A 113 10.52 -12.83 16.78
CA GLN A 113 10.40 -11.42 16.38
C GLN A 113 11.77 -10.74 16.26
N ARG A 114 12.71 -11.06 17.16
CA ARG A 114 14.09 -10.57 17.12
C ARG A 114 14.81 -11.08 15.87
N GLN A 115 14.73 -12.37 15.59
CA GLN A 115 15.32 -12.97 14.38
C GLN A 115 14.77 -12.33 13.09
N ILE A 116 13.47 -12.06 13.03
CA ILE A 116 12.85 -11.36 11.89
C ILE A 116 13.35 -9.91 11.79
N ALA A 117 13.48 -9.20 12.91
CA ALA A 117 14.01 -7.85 12.95
C ALA A 117 15.48 -7.81 12.48
N ASP A 118 16.32 -8.70 12.99
CA ASP A 118 17.73 -8.82 12.62
C ASP A 118 17.91 -9.14 11.13
N ALA A 119 17.10 -10.05 10.60
CA ALA A 119 17.09 -10.34 9.17
C ALA A 119 16.70 -9.12 8.33
N ARG A 120 15.73 -8.29 8.79
CA ARG A 120 15.35 -7.04 8.12
C ARG A 120 16.45 -5.99 8.20
N ILE A 121 17.12 -5.87 9.35
CA ILE A 121 18.29 -4.99 9.55
C ILE A 121 19.40 -5.38 8.58
N ALA A 122 19.71 -6.69 8.47
CA ALA A 122 20.72 -7.19 7.55
C ALA A 122 20.39 -6.88 6.08
N LEU A 123 19.13 -7.04 5.67
CA LEU A 123 18.68 -6.66 4.32
C LEU A 123 18.79 -5.15 4.06
N VAL A 124 18.49 -4.32 5.06
CA VAL A 124 18.68 -2.86 4.96
C VAL A 124 20.16 -2.51 4.82
N HIS A 125 21.05 -3.13 5.60
CA HIS A 125 22.49 -2.94 5.43
C HIS A 125 22.97 -3.32 4.03
N GLU A 126 22.45 -4.40 3.47
CA GLU A 126 22.79 -4.83 2.12
C GLU A 126 22.30 -3.82 1.05
N VAL A 127 21.08 -3.28 1.21
CA VAL A 127 20.58 -2.19 0.37
C VAL A 127 21.51 -0.97 0.44
N LEU A 128 21.93 -0.57 1.64
CA LEU A 128 22.83 0.57 1.85
C LEU A 128 24.21 0.32 1.22
N ARG A 129 24.76 -0.88 1.39
CA ARG A 129 26.06 -1.30 0.83
C ARG A 129 26.05 -1.23 -0.71
N ILE A 130 25.02 -1.80 -1.34
CA ILE A 130 24.88 -1.74 -2.81
C ILE A 130 24.59 -0.30 -3.24
N GLY A 131 23.81 0.44 -2.46
CA GLY A 131 23.46 1.84 -2.73
C GLY A 131 24.64 2.82 -2.64
N SER A 132 25.74 2.45 -1.96
CA SER A 132 26.97 3.26 -1.93
C SER A 132 27.89 3.03 -3.13
N GLU A 133 27.62 2.03 -3.96
CA GLU A 133 28.43 1.76 -5.16
C GLU A 133 28.17 2.82 -6.26
N PRO A 134 29.20 3.26 -7.00
CA PRO A 134 29.04 4.20 -8.10
C PRO A 134 27.97 3.76 -9.11
N GLY A 135 27.04 4.65 -9.42
CA GLY A 135 25.95 4.38 -10.38
C GLY A 135 24.70 3.70 -9.79
N PHE A 136 24.77 3.27 -8.52
CA PHE A 136 23.60 2.79 -7.78
C PHE A 136 22.94 3.93 -6.99
N THR A 137 21.61 3.91 -7.00
CA THR A 137 20.80 4.66 -6.04
C THR A 137 20.17 3.66 -5.08
N CYS A 138 19.73 4.10 -3.90
CA CYS A 138 18.99 3.25 -2.97
C CYS A 138 17.78 2.55 -3.66
N ALA A 139 17.06 3.28 -4.52
CA ALA A 139 15.96 2.71 -5.30
C ALA A 139 16.44 1.63 -6.31
N LYS A 140 17.60 1.81 -6.95
CA LYS A 140 18.20 0.79 -7.83
C LYS A 140 18.66 -0.43 -7.02
N ALA A 141 19.29 -0.24 -5.87
CA ALA A 141 19.72 -1.31 -4.98
C ALA A 141 18.54 -2.17 -4.49
N ILE A 142 17.44 -1.53 -4.08
CA ILE A 142 16.20 -2.23 -3.70
C ILE A 142 15.66 -3.08 -4.85
N ARG A 143 15.54 -2.51 -6.06
CA ARG A 143 15.06 -3.24 -7.24
C ARG A 143 15.98 -4.41 -7.61
N PHE A 144 17.29 -4.21 -7.47
CA PHE A 144 18.29 -5.24 -7.71
C PHE A 144 18.09 -6.44 -6.77
N ILE A 145 18.03 -6.21 -5.45
CA ILE A 145 17.85 -7.30 -4.47
C ILE A 145 16.53 -8.05 -4.69
N VAL A 146 15.44 -7.33 -4.98
CA VAL A 146 14.14 -7.95 -5.27
C VAL A 146 14.22 -8.84 -6.50
N ARG A 147 14.80 -8.36 -7.59
CA ARG A 147 14.97 -9.13 -8.83
C ARG A 147 15.83 -10.37 -8.60
N GLN A 148 16.98 -10.23 -7.93
CA GLN A 148 17.83 -11.38 -7.60
C GLN A 148 17.07 -12.39 -6.72
N SER A 149 16.23 -11.91 -5.80
CA SER A 149 15.40 -12.77 -4.95
C SER A 149 14.35 -13.55 -5.75
N GLU A 150 13.71 -12.90 -6.71
CA GLU A 150 12.69 -13.52 -7.58
C GLU A 150 13.31 -14.58 -8.50
N ASN A 151 14.53 -14.31 -8.99
CA ASN A 151 15.26 -15.23 -9.86
C ASN A 151 16.02 -16.34 -9.13
N GLY A 152 16.10 -16.29 -7.79
CA GLY A 152 16.90 -17.24 -7.00
C GLY A 152 18.42 -17.05 -7.16
N GLU A 153 18.85 -15.84 -7.53
CA GLU A 153 20.25 -15.48 -7.78
C GLU A 153 20.92 -14.78 -6.58
N LEU A 154 20.22 -14.68 -5.45
CA LEU A 154 20.82 -14.18 -4.21
C LEU A 154 21.84 -15.18 -3.68
N ASN A 155 22.92 -14.69 -3.09
CA ASN A 155 23.81 -15.55 -2.32
C ASN A 155 23.06 -16.19 -1.14
N GLU A 156 23.56 -17.33 -0.67
CA GLU A 156 22.90 -18.15 0.35
C GLU A 156 22.57 -17.36 1.62
N ARG A 157 23.50 -16.50 2.05
CA ARG A 157 23.34 -15.65 3.23
C ARG A 157 22.16 -14.69 3.10
N ILE A 158 22.09 -13.93 2.01
CA ILE A 158 21.02 -12.95 1.77
C ILE A 158 19.69 -13.69 1.53
N ALA A 159 19.70 -14.80 0.81
CA ALA A 159 18.52 -15.65 0.62
C ALA A 159 17.95 -16.14 1.97
N GLY A 160 18.82 -16.55 2.90
CA GLY A 160 18.45 -16.91 4.27
C GLY A 160 17.77 -15.75 5.01
N PHE A 161 18.34 -14.54 4.93
CA PHE A 161 17.70 -13.35 5.51
C PHE A 161 16.35 -13.01 4.87
N VAL A 162 16.21 -13.16 3.55
CA VAL A 162 14.91 -12.96 2.88
C VAL A 162 13.85 -13.93 3.39
N ALA A 163 14.21 -15.21 3.55
CA ALA A 163 13.30 -16.23 4.06
C ALA A 163 12.79 -15.88 5.48
N VAL A 164 13.70 -15.48 6.37
CA VAL A 164 13.37 -15.09 7.75
C VAL A 164 12.59 -13.77 7.78
N ALA A 165 13.09 -12.72 7.13
CA ALA A 165 12.52 -11.36 7.18
C ALA A 165 11.08 -11.28 6.63
N ASN A 166 10.79 -12.08 5.61
CA ASN A 166 9.50 -12.03 4.92
C ASN A 166 8.38 -12.70 5.74
N ALA A 167 8.68 -13.55 6.72
CA ALA A 167 7.80 -14.01 7.82
C ALA A 167 6.32 -14.30 7.47
N LYS A 168 6.02 -14.66 6.21
CA LYS A 168 4.66 -14.88 5.71
C LYS A 168 4.42 -16.37 5.54
N LYS A 169 3.29 -16.86 6.05
CA LYS A 169 2.83 -18.23 5.80
C LYS A 169 2.54 -18.40 4.30
N GLY A 170 3.24 -19.33 3.66
CA GLY A 170 3.05 -19.72 2.26
C GLY A 170 4.28 -19.45 1.38
N LYS A 171 4.73 -20.47 0.64
CA LYS A 171 5.92 -20.43 -0.25
C LYS A 171 5.82 -19.46 -1.44
N THR A 172 4.68 -18.81 -1.65
CA THR A 172 4.35 -18.07 -2.88
C THR A 172 4.55 -16.55 -2.78
N ARG A 173 4.88 -16.00 -1.61
CA ARG A 173 5.00 -14.53 -1.46
C ARG A 173 6.46 -14.09 -1.52
N ALA A 174 6.90 -13.60 -2.68
CA ALA A 174 8.22 -13.01 -2.90
C ALA A 174 8.46 -11.73 -2.07
N LEU A 175 9.73 -11.39 -1.86
CA LEU A 175 10.14 -10.11 -1.28
C LEU A 175 9.74 -8.99 -2.24
N SER A 176 9.10 -7.93 -1.75
CA SER A 176 8.69 -6.80 -2.59
C SER A 176 9.50 -5.53 -2.30
N ALA A 177 9.69 -4.71 -3.33
CA ALA A 177 10.34 -3.41 -3.22
C ALA A 177 9.65 -2.50 -2.18
N ILE A 178 8.32 -2.56 -2.08
CA ILE A 178 7.54 -1.82 -1.08
C ILE A 178 7.92 -2.24 0.34
N SER A 179 8.15 -3.54 0.56
CA SER A 179 8.54 -4.06 1.88
C SER A 179 9.92 -3.53 2.30
N LEU A 180 10.90 -3.59 1.40
CA LEU A 180 12.24 -3.04 1.64
C LEU A 180 12.22 -1.52 1.84
N LYS A 181 11.48 -0.76 1.02
CA LYS A 181 11.30 0.69 1.20
C LYS A 181 10.73 1.03 2.57
N ARG A 182 9.74 0.27 3.05
CA ARG A 182 9.17 0.45 4.39
C ARG A 182 10.20 0.16 5.47
N TRP A 183 10.94 -0.95 5.38
CA TRP A 183 11.98 -1.29 6.36
C TRP A 183 13.10 -0.25 6.38
N MET A 184 13.52 0.28 5.23
CA MET A 184 14.46 1.41 5.14
C MET A 184 13.93 2.65 5.86
N ALA A 185 12.65 2.98 5.69
CA ALA A 185 12.04 4.12 6.37
C ALA A 185 12.00 3.92 7.89
N GLU A 186 11.64 2.72 8.37
CA GLU A 186 11.68 2.41 9.81
C GLU A 186 13.11 2.42 10.36
N TYR A 187 14.08 1.88 9.61
CA TYR A 187 15.49 1.92 9.98
C TYR A 187 16.02 3.35 10.12
N ASN A 188 15.66 4.24 9.20
CA ASN A 188 16.10 5.63 9.20
C ASN A 188 15.44 6.49 10.28
N LYS A 189 14.27 6.08 10.79
CA LYS A 189 13.64 6.75 11.94
C LYS A 189 14.34 6.43 13.26
N ALA A 190 14.94 5.25 13.35
CA ALA A 190 15.62 4.79 14.56
C ALA A 190 17.00 5.45 14.71
N GLU A 191 17.27 5.95 15.91
CA GLU A 191 18.53 6.62 16.24
C GLU A 191 19.60 5.62 16.71
N ASN A 192 19.19 4.48 17.26
CA ASN A 192 20.08 3.48 17.84
C ASN A 192 19.65 2.03 17.54
N ALA A 193 20.48 1.07 17.93
CA ALA A 193 20.25 -0.35 17.67
C ALA A 193 18.97 -0.90 18.34
N ALA A 194 18.65 -0.44 19.55
CA ALA A 194 17.45 -0.84 20.27
C ALA A 194 16.17 -0.39 19.55
N GLU A 195 16.13 0.86 19.09
CA GLU A 195 15.02 1.37 18.28
C GLU A 195 14.88 0.64 16.94
N ARG A 196 16.00 0.32 16.28
CA ARG A 196 15.99 -0.47 15.04
C ARG A 196 15.37 -1.83 15.27
N LEU A 197 15.74 -2.51 16.35
CA LEU A 197 15.19 -3.82 16.70
C LEU A 197 13.67 -3.73 16.94
N LEU A 198 13.21 -2.72 17.69
CA LEU A 198 11.78 -2.51 17.96
C LEU A 198 10.97 -2.19 16.70
N LEU A 199 11.43 -1.25 15.87
CA LEU A 199 10.68 -0.81 14.68
C LEU A 199 10.68 -1.84 13.56
N LEU A 200 11.74 -2.65 13.45
CA LEU A 200 11.85 -3.66 12.41
C LEU A 200 11.28 -5.01 12.86
N ALA A 201 11.03 -5.23 14.14
CA ALA A 201 10.27 -6.39 14.62
C ALA A 201 8.87 -6.42 14.02
N PRO A 202 8.33 -7.61 13.64
CA PRO A 202 6.96 -7.70 13.20
C PRO A 202 6.03 -7.45 14.39
N GLY A 203 5.25 -6.38 14.30
CA GLY A 203 4.20 -6.10 15.27
C GLY A 203 3.14 -7.20 15.26
N LYS A 204 2.64 -7.57 16.45
CA LYS A 204 1.31 -8.19 16.53
C LYS A 204 0.32 -7.10 16.11
N ARG A 205 -0.58 -7.42 15.18
CA ARG A 205 -1.78 -6.61 15.03
C ARG A 205 -2.54 -6.77 16.34
N GLU A 206 -2.55 -5.73 17.16
CA GLU A 206 -3.35 -5.75 18.38
C GLU A 206 -4.79 -6.03 17.97
N GLU A 207 -5.34 -7.12 18.51
CA GLU A 207 -6.75 -7.37 18.35
C GLU A 207 -7.45 -6.30 19.17
N MET A 208 -8.12 -5.37 18.49
CA MET A 208 -9.03 -4.44 19.12
C MET A 208 -9.97 -5.25 20.01
N LYS A 209 -9.89 -5.00 21.31
CA LYS A 209 -10.74 -5.66 22.29
C LYS A 209 -12.19 -5.33 21.95
N VAL A 210 -13.09 -6.28 22.17
CA VAL A 210 -14.51 -6.11 21.84
C VAL A 210 -15.09 -4.89 22.57
N GLU A 211 -14.59 -4.64 23.78
CA GLU A 211 -14.93 -3.54 24.68
C GLU A 211 -14.50 -2.16 24.16
N GLU A 212 -13.52 -2.10 23.24
CA GLU A 212 -12.98 -0.86 22.66
C GLU A 212 -13.70 -0.48 21.34
N ILE A 213 -14.67 -1.29 20.90
CA ILE A 213 -15.39 -1.09 19.64
C ILE A 213 -16.57 -0.14 19.88
N SER A 214 -16.37 1.14 19.54
CA SER A 214 -17.35 2.20 19.82
C SER A 214 -18.74 1.97 19.21
N TRP A 215 -18.84 1.36 18.02
CA TRP A 215 -20.11 1.12 17.33
C TRP A 215 -20.83 -0.17 17.75
N LEU A 216 -20.19 -1.02 18.56
CA LEU A 216 -20.70 -2.36 18.82
C LEU A 216 -21.99 -2.35 19.64
N ALA A 217 -22.07 -1.45 20.64
CA ALA A 217 -23.26 -1.31 21.45
C ALA A 217 -24.49 -0.92 20.62
N ASP A 218 -24.31 0.05 19.71
CA ASP A 218 -25.36 0.52 18.80
C ASP A 218 -25.82 -0.59 17.84
N PHE A 219 -24.89 -1.34 17.26
CA PHE A 219 -25.25 -2.47 16.40
C PHE A 219 -25.98 -3.58 17.18
N LEU A 220 -25.53 -3.88 18.40
CA LEU A 220 -26.18 -4.90 19.23
C LEU A 220 -27.59 -4.49 19.65
N ALA A 221 -27.88 -3.19 19.79
CA ALA A 221 -29.23 -2.70 20.07
C ALA A 221 -30.22 -3.07 18.95
N GLU A 222 -29.80 -2.93 17.69
CA GLU A 222 -30.61 -3.32 16.53
C GLU A 222 -30.69 -4.84 16.37
N TYR A 223 -29.56 -5.54 16.56
CA TYR A 223 -29.50 -6.99 16.37
C TYR A 223 -30.29 -7.80 17.41
N ARG A 224 -30.33 -7.32 18.67
CA ARG A 224 -30.96 -8.02 19.80
C ARG A 224 -32.47 -7.80 19.92
N GLN A 225 -33.08 -7.12 18.95
CA GLN A 225 -34.54 -6.99 18.93
C GLN A 225 -35.20 -8.38 18.90
N SER A 226 -36.30 -8.54 19.65
CA SER A 226 -37.03 -9.79 19.79
C SER A 226 -37.79 -10.22 18.52
N ASN A 227 -37.61 -9.50 17.42
CA ASN A 227 -38.27 -9.74 16.13
C ASN A 227 -37.57 -10.81 15.27
N GLY A 228 -36.46 -11.38 15.74
CA GLY A 228 -35.80 -12.49 15.04
C GLY A 228 -35.17 -12.13 13.70
N ARG A 229 -34.98 -10.84 13.38
CA ARG A 229 -34.45 -10.40 12.07
C ARG A 229 -33.04 -10.90 11.77
N PRO A 230 -32.69 -11.21 10.51
CA PRO A 230 -31.35 -11.63 10.14
C PRO A 230 -30.33 -10.50 10.34
N MET A 231 -29.06 -10.86 10.48
CA MET A 231 -27.97 -9.91 10.74
C MET A 231 -27.80 -8.87 9.62
N THR A 232 -28.22 -9.19 8.39
CA THR A 232 -28.24 -8.26 7.25
C THR A 232 -29.24 -7.12 7.46
N GLU A 233 -30.46 -7.44 7.86
CA GLU A 233 -31.51 -6.45 8.12
C GLU A 233 -31.18 -5.61 9.35
N ALA A 234 -30.67 -6.23 10.42
CA ALA A 234 -30.19 -5.50 11.60
C ALA A 234 -29.04 -4.52 11.25
N TYR A 235 -28.20 -4.85 10.27
CA TYR A 235 -27.16 -3.94 9.79
C TYR A 235 -27.73 -2.75 9.01
N GLU A 236 -28.76 -2.97 8.18
CA GLU A 236 -29.44 -1.87 7.47
C GLU A 236 -30.11 -0.90 8.45
N ASP A 237 -30.78 -1.43 9.47
CA ASP A 237 -31.42 -0.62 10.50
C ASP A 237 -30.38 0.14 11.35
N PHE A 238 -29.27 -0.51 11.70
CA PHE A 238 -28.12 0.14 12.32
C PHE A 238 -27.56 1.29 11.48
N VAL A 239 -27.40 1.11 10.16
CA VAL A 239 -26.91 2.16 9.27
C VAL A 239 -27.87 3.35 9.23
N LYS A 240 -29.18 3.09 9.12
CA LYS A 240 -30.21 4.15 9.12
C LYS A 240 -30.16 4.95 10.41
N GLU A 241 -30.13 4.26 11.54
CA GLU A 241 -30.16 4.87 12.86
C GLU A 241 -28.84 5.61 13.18
N TRP A 242 -27.69 5.05 12.78
CA TRP A 242 -26.39 5.71 12.87
C TRP A 242 -26.36 7.02 12.08
N ASN A 243 -26.82 6.99 10.83
CA ASN A 243 -26.89 8.18 9.99
C ASN A 243 -27.85 9.23 10.55
N ARG A 244 -28.98 8.81 11.12
CA ARG A 244 -29.95 9.71 11.76
C ARG A 244 -29.36 10.37 13.00
N ARG A 245 -28.67 9.61 13.86
CA ARG A 245 -28.10 10.10 15.12
C ARG A 245 -26.92 11.05 14.91
N HIS A 246 -26.12 10.79 13.89
CA HIS A 246 -24.90 11.53 13.59
C HIS A 246 -25.02 12.41 12.34
N ALA A 247 -26.24 12.80 11.95
CA ALA A 247 -26.50 13.60 10.75
C ALA A 247 -25.71 14.93 10.74
N GLU A 248 -25.56 15.54 11.92
CA GLU A 248 -24.84 16.82 12.13
C GLU A 248 -23.33 16.64 12.39
N GLU A 249 -22.82 15.40 12.34
CA GLU A 249 -21.43 15.05 12.62
C GLU A 249 -20.77 14.37 11.40
N PRO A 250 -20.29 15.14 10.39
CA PRO A 250 -19.79 14.60 9.12
C PRO A 250 -18.65 13.59 9.26
N TYR A 251 -17.88 13.64 10.35
CA TYR A 251 -16.83 12.68 10.67
C TYR A 251 -17.39 11.32 11.13
N MET A 252 -18.48 11.32 11.90
CA MET A 252 -19.11 10.10 12.43
C MET A 252 -19.79 9.29 11.31
N LEU A 253 -20.28 9.94 10.26
CA LEU A 253 -20.81 9.29 9.06
C LEU A 253 -19.73 8.52 8.27
N GLN A 254 -18.46 8.94 8.38
CA GLN A 254 -17.34 8.30 7.67
C GLN A 254 -16.74 7.10 8.40
N ILE A 255 -17.04 6.92 9.69
CA ILE A 255 -16.48 5.84 10.51
C ILE A 255 -17.44 4.66 10.70
N ILE A 256 -18.58 4.67 9.99
CA ILE A 256 -19.54 3.58 10.03
C ILE A 256 -18.84 2.25 9.63
N PRO A 257 -18.96 1.18 10.43
CA PRO A 257 -18.31 -0.09 10.12
C PRO A 257 -18.92 -0.74 8.88
N SER A 258 -18.10 -1.42 8.08
CA SER A 258 -18.62 -2.27 7.00
C SER A 258 -19.29 -3.53 7.55
N TYR A 259 -20.21 -4.11 6.79
CA TYR A 259 -20.87 -5.36 7.15
C TYR A 259 -19.88 -6.51 7.45
N ASP A 260 -18.75 -6.59 6.73
CA ASP A 260 -17.70 -7.58 7.02
C ASP A 260 -16.93 -7.28 8.32
N ALA A 261 -16.83 -6.01 8.74
CA ALA A 261 -16.31 -5.66 10.05
C ALA A 261 -17.28 -6.13 11.16
N ILE A 262 -18.58 -5.89 11.00
CA ILE A 262 -19.63 -6.41 11.90
C ILE A 262 -19.53 -7.93 12.02
N ARG A 263 -19.54 -8.66 10.90
CA ARG A 263 -19.50 -10.13 10.87
C ARG A 263 -18.28 -10.69 11.62
N ARG A 264 -17.12 -10.07 11.45
CA ARG A 264 -15.88 -10.50 12.11
C ARG A 264 -15.95 -10.33 13.63
N VAL A 265 -16.52 -9.22 14.10
CA VAL A 265 -16.69 -8.97 15.54
C VAL A 265 -17.75 -9.89 16.12
N MET A 266 -18.90 -10.03 15.45
CA MET A 266 -19.96 -10.95 15.86
C MET A 266 -19.46 -12.39 15.99
N LYS A 267 -18.58 -12.86 15.09
CA LYS A 267 -17.99 -14.21 15.21
C LYS A 267 -17.21 -14.44 16.51
N LYS A 268 -16.65 -13.38 17.12
CA LYS A 268 -15.87 -13.45 18.36
C LYS A 268 -16.75 -13.41 19.62
N LEU A 269 -17.99 -12.95 19.52
CA LEU A 269 -18.88 -12.85 20.67
C LEU A 269 -19.39 -14.23 21.11
N PRO A 270 -19.49 -14.49 22.43
CA PRO A 270 -20.20 -15.66 22.95
C PRO A 270 -21.67 -15.66 22.52
N GLU A 271 -22.26 -16.84 22.35
CA GLU A 271 -23.65 -16.97 21.88
C GLU A 271 -24.65 -16.34 22.86
N VAL A 272 -24.41 -16.50 24.17
CA VAL A 272 -25.15 -15.81 25.25
C VAL A 272 -25.22 -14.30 25.00
N VAL A 273 -24.10 -13.69 24.64
CA VAL A 273 -24.03 -12.24 24.40
C VAL A 273 -24.80 -11.87 23.14
N LYS A 274 -24.79 -12.69 22.09
CA LYS A 274 -25.55 -12.41 20.86
C LYS A 274 -27.05 -12.51 21.07
N GLN A 275 -27.50 -13.54 21.77
CA GLN A 275 -28.93 -13.89 21.90
C GLN A 275 -29.65 -13.14 23.02
N LYS A 276 -28.92 -12.41 23.87
CA LYS A 276 -29.48 -11.60 24.96
C LYS A 276 -30.54 -10.62 24.44
N GLY A 277 -31.78 -10.75 24.92
CA GLY A 277 -32.92 -9.90 24.54
C GLY A 277 -33.64 -10.32 23.25
N ARG A 278 -32.99 -11.17 22.44
CA ARG A 278 -33.53 -11.69 21.18
C ARG A 278 -34.31 -12.98 21.38
N VAL A 279 -33.81 -13.84 22.26
CA VAL A 279 -34.47 -15.06 22.74
C VAL A 279 -34.96 -14.79 24.16
N THR A 280 -36.22 -15.13 24.46
CA THR A 280 -36.82 -14.89 25.78
C THR A 280 -37.25 -16.21 26.44
N GLY A 281 -37.33 -16.20 27.77
CA GLY A 281 -37.86 -17.32 28.53
C GLY A 281 -36.89 -18.51 28.67
N SER A 282 -37.42 -19.73 28.53
CA SER A 282 -36.71 -20.98 28.80
C SER A 282 -35.57 -21.26 27.81
N GLU A 283 -35.67 -20.80 26.58
CA GLU A 283 -34.64 -21.00 25.55
C GLU A 283 -33.36 -20.20 25.83
N TYR A 284 -33.47 -18.98 26.35
CA TYR A 284 -32.29 -18.20 26.73
C TYR A 284 -31.54 -18.83 27.91
N LYS A 285 -32.28 -19.40 28.88
CA LYS A 285 -31.70 -20.12 30.03
C LYS A 285 -30.90 -21.37 29.63
N GLN A 286 -31.20 -21.98 28.47
CA GLN A 286 -30.43 -23.11 27.95
C GLN A 286 -29.12 -22.69 27.29
N ILE A 287 -29.00 -21.44 26.84
CA ILE A 287 -27.79 -20.88 26.23
C ILE A 287 -26.86 -20.31 27.32
N GLU A 288 -27.44 -19.82 28.43
CA GLU A 288 -26.73 -19.24 29.58
C GLU A 288 -26.02 -20.29 30.46
N GLY A 289 -26.46 -21.55 30.41
CA GLY A 289 -25.87 -22.69 31.15
C GLY A 289 -24.78 -23.42 30.38
#